data_AF-A0A165G410-F1
#
_entry.id   AF-A0A165G410-F1
#
_cell.length_a   1.000
_cell.length_b   1.000
_cell.length_c   1.000
_cell.angle_alpha   90.00
_cell.angle_beta   90.00
_cell.angle_gamma   90.00
#
_symmetry.space_group_name_H-M   'P 1'
#
loop_
_entity.id
_entity.type
_entity.pdbx_description
1 polymer ?
#
loop_
_entity_poly.entity_id
_entity_poly.type
_entity_poly.pdbx_seq_one_letter_code
_entity_poly.pdbx_strand_id
1 'polypeptide(L)'
;MSKTTETTKFPLLGEDNYGEWAIWMEAELIRKELWEVMMIETSPPTDATEMEAAVWLEAEKAKRLMTKMAKAWVEMVLRRCFYKVVKGPDEVMSAWIERVKKMATDLESTGVKVEEEDMVLGLTMGLGEHYDQLIVTLDSIPPEQLTVANVTVRLLNEKTCQKNMEDDRDAVAMMAKAGKGKWKVAAGG
;
A
#
# COMPACT_ATOMS: atom_id res chain seq x y z
N MET A 1 -28.36 -2.28 26.35
CA MET A 1 -28.21 -2.40 24.89
C MET A 1 -26.85 -1.85 24.52
N SER A 2 -25.87 -2.74 24.38
CA SER A 2 -24.48 -2.36 24.07
C SER A 2 -24.38 -2.09 22.57
N LYS A 3 -24.10 -0.84 22.20
CA LYS A 3 -23.76 -0.48 20.82
C LYS A 3 -22.33 -0.98 20.56
N THR A 4 -22.19 -2.00 19.72
CA THR A 4 -20.92 -2.37 19.10
C THR A 4 -20.54 -1.25 18.14
N THR A 5 -19.63 -0.37 18.56
CA THR A 5 -18.96 0.56 17.65
C THR A 5 -17.97 -0.26 16.82
N GLU A 6 -18.36 -0.59 15.58
CA GLU A 6 -17.41 -1.04 14.56
C GLU A 6 -16.39 0.09 14.34
N THR A 7 -15.18 -0.10 14.84
CA THR A 7 -14.04 0.78 14.63
C THR A 7 -13.66 0.74 13.15
N THR A 8 -13.91 1.82 12.40
CA THR A 8 -13.47 1.97 11.01
C THR A 8 -11.95 1.80 10.91
N LYS A 9 -11.49 1.02 9.92
CA LYS A 9 -10.08 0.61 9.77
C LYS A 9 -9.13 1.72 9.27
N PHE A 10 -9.65 2.88 8.90
CA PHE A 10 -8.90 4.00 8.34
C PHE A 10 -9.01 5.27 9.23
N PRO A 11 -8.07 6.23 9.11
CA PRO A 11 -8.05 7.44 9.94
C PRO A 11 -9.35 8.24 9.85
N LEU A 12 -9.74 8.92 10.94
CA LEU A 12 -10.86 9.87 10.92
C LEU A 12 -10.52 11.10 10.07
N LEU A 13 -11.55 11.77 9.54
CA LEU A 13 -11.38 12.98 8.74
C LEU A 13 -10.73 14.11 9.55
N GLY A 14 -9.68 14.69 9.00
CA GLY A 14 -8.94 15.86 9.47
C GLY A 14 -8.72 16.86 8.34
N GLU A 15 -8.04 17.97 8.64
CA GLU A 15 -7.87 19.08 7.68
C GLU A 15 -6.89 18.78 6.54
N ASP A 16 -5.94 17.85 6.76
CA ASP A 16 -4.84 17.53 5.84
C ASP A 16 -4.98 16.17 5.14
N ASN A 17 -6.00 15.37 5.51
CA ASN A 17 -6.16 13.99 5.03
C ASN A 17 -7.40 13.76 4.16
N TYR A 18 -8.12 14.83 3.76
CA TYR A 18 -9.39 14.73 3.03
C TYR A 18 -9.29 13.82 1.79
N GLY A 19 -8.22 13.96 1.00
CA GLY A 19 -8.05 13.15 -0.20
C GLY A 19 -8.00 11.66 0.09
N GLU A 20 -7.15 11.26 1.06
CA GLU A 20 -7.00 9.86 1.46
C GLU A 20 -8.26 9.34 2.17
N TRP A 21 -8.84 10.14 3.07
CA TRP A 21 -10.09 9.80 3.76
C TRP A 21 -11.26 9.57 2.81
N ALA A 22 -11.45 10.45 1.81
CA ALA A 22 -12.53 10.34 0.84
C ALA A 22 -12.45 9.05 0.04
N ILE A 23 -11.24 8.65 -0.38
CA ILE A 23 -11.00 7.38 -1.08
C ILE A 23 -11.41 6.20 -0.20
N TRP A 24 -10.98 6.17 1.07
CA TRP A 24 -11.31 5.09 2.00
C TRP A 24 -12.80 5.02 2.35
N MET A 25 -13.45 6.17 2.51
CA MET A 25 -14.89 6.25 2.75
C MET A 25 -15.70 5.77 1.56
N GLU A 26 -15.33 6.18 0.36
CA GLU A 26 -16.01 5.75 -0.87
C GLU A 26 -15.85 4.24 -1.06
N ALA A 27 -14.64 3.71 -0.83
CA ALA A 27 -14.39 2.28 -0.82
C ALA A 27 -15.24 1.53 0.22
N GLU A 28 -15.37 2.06 1.43
CA GLU A 28 -16.17 1.47 2.51
C GLU A 28 -17.68 1.48 2.18
N LEU A 29 -18.18 2.54 1.54
CA LEU A 29 -19.56 2.62 1.09
C LEU A 29 -19.84 1.64 -0.06
N ILE A 30 -18.91 1.50 -1.02
CA ILE A 30 -19.00 0.49 -2.08
C ILE A 30 -19.02 -0.91 -1.47
N ARG A 31 -18.14 -1.19 -0.51
CA ARG A 31 -18.04 -2.49 0.17
C ARG A 31 -19.32 -2.88 0.89
N LYS A 32 -19.94 -1.93 1.60
CA LYS A 32 -21.18 -2.19 2.33
C LYS A 32 -22.42 -2.24 1.42
N GLU A 33 -22.24 -2.17 0.10
CA GLU A 33 -23.32 -1.97 -0.90
C GLU A 33 -24.18 -0.73 -0.59
N LEU A 34 -23.67 0.16 0.28
CA LEU A 34 -24.34 1.37 0.70
C LEU A 34 -24.14 2.50 -0.29
N TRP A 35 -23.18 2.39 -1.20
CA TRP A 35 -23.01 3.35 -2.29
C TRP A 35 -24.22 3.36 -3.23
N GLU A 36 -24.83 2.18 -3.46
CA GLU A 36 -26.08 2.08 -4.23
C GLU A 36 -27.32 2.48 -3.41
N VAL A 37 -27.24 2.45 -2.07
CA VAL A 37 -28.32 2.88 -1.16
C VAL A 37 -28.21 4.36 -0.78
N MET A 38 -27.02 4.96 -0.93
CA MET A 38 -26.77 6.40 -0.86
C MET A 38 -27.31 7.06 -2.13
N MET A 39 -28.58 6.81 -2.36
CA MET A 39 -29.39 7.24 -3.47
C MET A 39 -30.63 7.81 -2.83
N ILE A 40 -30.90 9.07 -3.16
CA ILE A 40 -32.18 9.69 -2.86
C ILE A 40 -33.25 8.80 -3.50
N GLU A 41 -34.17 8.25 -2.70
CA GLU A 41 -35.25 7.40 -3.19
C GLU A 41 -36.01 8.13 -4.30
N THR A 42 -36.02 7.56 -5.52
CA THR A 42 -36.88 8.03 -6.59
C THR A 42 -37.43 6.86 -7.38
N SER A 43 -38.70 6.53 -7.17
CA SER A 43 -39.46 5.74 -8.15
C SER A 43 -39.64 6.57 -9.43
N PRO A 44 -39.88 5.94 -10.59
CA PRO A 44 -40.52 6.67 -11.67
C PRO A 44 -41.84 7.26 -11.13
N PRO A 45 -42.22 8.49 -11.51
CA PRO A 45 -43.53 9.01 -11.14
C PRO A 45 -44.62 8.06 -11.63
N THR A 46 -45.53 7.64 -10.75
CA THR A 46 -46.62 6.68 -11.09
C THR A 46 -47.51 7.18 -12.24
N ASP A 47 -47.50 8.50 -12.49
CA ASP A 47 -48.27 9.18 -13.54
C ASP A 47 -47.37 9.74 -14.66
N ALA A 48 -46.13 9.24 -14.80
CA ALA A 48 -45.15 9.78 -15.74
C ALA A 48 -45.60 9.62 -17.20
N THR A 49 -45.53 10.71 -17.94
CA THR A 49 -45.68 10.73 -19.40
C THR A 49 -44.53 9.93 -20.03
N GLU A 50 -44.73 9.42 -21.26
CA GLU A 50 -43.70 8.65 -21.99
C GLU A 50 -42.34 9.39 -22.09
N MET A 51 -42.38 10.72 -22.21
CA MET A 51 -41.19 11.58 -22.19
C MET A 51 -40.50 11.64 -20.82
N GLU A 52 -41.26 11.64 -19.72
CA GLU A 52 -40.73 11.66 -18.35
C GLU A 52 -40.13 10.30 -17.96
N ALA A 53 -40.74 9.20 -18.43
CA ALA A 53 -40.18 7.86 -18.30
C ALA A 53 -38.86 7.70 -19.06
N ALA A 54 -38.74 8.30 -20.26
CA ALA A 54 -37.50 8.30 -21.04
C ALA A 54 -36.38 9.09 -20.34
N VAL A 55 -36.69 10.27 -19.79
CA VAL A 55 -35.72 11.07 -19.00
C VAL A 55 -35.29 10.31 -17.73
N TRP A 56 -36.22 9.64 -17.05
CA TRP A 56 -35.91 8.81 -15.89
C TRP A 56 -34.98 7.63 -16.25
N LEU A 57 -35.24 6.95 -17.37
CA LEU A 57 -34.42 5.84 -17.84
C LEU A 57 -32.98 6.28 -18.18
N GLU A 58 -32.82 7.44 -18.82
CA GLU A 58 -31.49 8.00 -19.12
C GLU A 58 -30.74 8.42 -17.85
N ALA A 59 -31.44 9.01 -16.87
CA ALA A 59 -30.85 9.30 -15.57
C ALA A 59 -30.40 8.01 -14.84
N GLU A 60 -31.19 6.95 -14.90
CA GLU A 60 -30.86 5.65 -14.27
C GLU A 60 -29.64 4.98 -14.95
N LYS A 61 -29.55 5.05 -16.27
CA LYS A 61 -28.34 4.60 -17.01
C LYS A 61 -27.11 5.41 -16.60
N ALA A 62 -27.23 6.73 -16.52
CA ALA A 62 -26.15 7.62 -16.11
C ALA A 62 -25.68 7.33 -14.67
N LYS A 63 -26.61 7.06 -13.75
CA LYS A 63 -26.29 6.64 -12.37
C LYS A 63 -25.48 5.33 -12.35
N ARG A 64 -25.95 4.29 -13.06
CA ARG A 64 -25.23 3.00 -13.15
C ARG A 64 -23.83 3.15 -13.75
N LEU A 65 -23.67 4.04 -14.74
CA LEU A 65 -22.37 4.37 -15.31
C LEU A 65 -21.47 5.08 -14.29
N MET A 66 -21.99 6.08 -13.58
CA MET A 66 -21.24 6.79 -12.52
C MET A 66 -20.81 5.86 -11.39
N THR A 67 -21.66 4.93 -10.94
CA THR A 67 -21.31 3.92 -9.93
C THR A 67 -20.20 2.98 -10.41
N LYS A 68 -20.28 2.51 -11.66
CA LYS A 68 -19.21 1.69 -12.26
C LYS A 68 -17.89 2.46 -12.36
N MET A 69 -17.96 3.74 -12.74
CA MET A 69 -16.79 4.61 -12.83
C MET A 69 -16.19 4.93 -11.46
N ALA A 70 -17.02 5.19 -10.44
CA ALA A 70 -16.59 5.39 -9.05
C ALA A 70 -15.86 4.15 -8.52
N LYS A 71 -16.44 2.96 -8.73
CA LYS A 71 -15.80 1.69 -8.36
C LYS A 71 -14.45 1.49 -9.06
N ALA A 72 -14.38 1.74 -10.37
CA ALA A 72 -13.14 1.65 -11.13
C ALA A 72 -12.11 2.73 -10.72
N TRP A 73 -12.57 3.92 -10.35
CA TRP A 73 -11.72 5.02 -9.89
C TRP A 73 -11.12 4.70 -8.53
N VAL A 74 -11.93 4.26 -7.56
CA VAL A 74 -11.48 3.81 -6.24
C VAL A 74 -10.46 2.69 -6.41
N GLU A 75 -10.76 1.67 -7.22
CA GLU A 75 -9.83 0.58 -7.54
C GLU A 75 -8.48 1.09 -8.10
N MET A 76 -8.52 2.02 -9.06
CA MET A 76 -7.31 2.59 -9.67
C MET A 76 -6.50 3.44 -8.69
N VAL A 77 -7.16 4.25 -7.87
CA VAL A 77 -6.49 5.09 -6.87
C VAL A 77 -5.87 4.23 -5.78
N LEU A 78 -6.58 3.22 -5.33
CA LEU A 78 -6.13 2.25 -4.35
C LEU A 78 -4.91 1.45 -4.85
N ARG A 79 -4.92 0.97 -6.10
CA ARG A 79 -3.72 0.39 -6.74
C ARG A 79 -2.57 1.39 -6.81
N ARG A 80 -2.85 2.65 -7.15
CA ARG A 80 -1.82 3.70 -7.18
C ARG A 80 -1.22 3.97 -5.80
N CYS A 81 -2.02 3.94 -4.75
CA CYS A 81 -1.52 4.04 -3.37
C CYS A 81 -0.65 2.84 -3.02
N PHE A 82 -1.06 1.64 -3.44
CA PHE A 82 -0.30 0.40 -3.28
C PHE A 82 1.11 0.47 -3.88
N TYR A 83 1.25 0.90 -5.14
CA TYR A 83 2.56 1.03 -5.78
C TYR A 83 3.39 2.23 -5.28
N LYS A 84 2.80 3.11 -4.46
CA LYS A 84 3.51 4.25 -3.84
C LYS A 84 4.01 3.96 -2.43
N VAL A 85 3.79 2.76 -1.89
CA VAL A 85 4.29 2.42 -0.56
C VAL A 85 5.80 2.27 -0.61
N VAL A 86 6.50 3.30 -0.16
CA VAL A 86 7.96 3.29 -0.08
C VAL A 86 8.41 2.89 1.33
N LYS A 87 9.46 2.08 1.44
CA LYS A 87 10.10 1.78 2.73
C LYS A 87 10.75 3.04 3.29
N GLY A 88 10.38 3.46 4.49
CA GLY A 88 11.06 4.58 5.16
C GLY A 88 12.54 4.24 5.44
N PRO A 89 13.46 5.22 5.52
CA PRO A 89 14.90 4.96 5.67
C PRO A 89 15.20 4.08 6.89
N ASP A 90 14.72 4.47 8.07
CA ASP A 90 14.96 3.81 9.36
C ASP A 90 13.96 2.68 9.68
N GLU A 91 13.06 2.39 8.74
CA GLU A 91 12.02 1.40 8.99
C GLU A 91 12.56 -0.03 8.93
N VAL A 92 12.18 -0.84 9.92
CA VAL A 92 12.46 -2.28 9.95
C VAL A 92 11.74 -2.97 8.79
N MET A 93 12.47 -3.80 8.03
CA MET A 93 11.94 -4.46 6.83
C MET A 93 10.71 -5.31 7.10
N SER A 94 10.68 -6.03 8.21
CA SER A 94 9.53 -6.85 8.59
C SER A 94 8.29 -6.01 8.85
N ALA A 95 8.43 -4.88 9.56
CA ALA A 95 7.34 -3.96 9.80
C ALA A 95 6.81 -3.36 8.48
N TRP A 96 7.71 -3.02 7.56
CA TRP A 96 7.33 -2.53 6.24
C TRP A 96 6.56 -3.56 5.42
N ILE A 97 7.09 -4.80 5.34
CA ILE A 97 6.43 -5.91 4.65
C ILE A 97 5.05 -6.18 5.26
N GLU A 98 4.93 -6.12 6.59
CA GLU A 98 3.65 -6.27 7.28
C GLU A 98 2.67 -5.16 6.92
N ARG A 99 3.12 -3.91 6.80
CA ARG A 99 2.27 -2.81 6.32
C ARG A 99 1.83 -3.00 4.87
N VAL A 100 2.71 -3.43 3.97
CA VAL A 100 2.35 -3.72 2.57
C VAL A 100 1.30 -4.83 2.52
N LYS A 101 1.50 -5.92 3.28
CA LYS A 101 0.52 -7.02 3.40
C LYS A 101 -0.82 -6.55 3.96
N LYS A 102 -0.79 -5.75 5.03
CA LYS A 102 -2.01 -5.16 5.61
C LYS A 102 -2.75 -4.33 4.58
N MET A 103 -2.04 -3.50 3.82
CA MET A 103 -2.66 -2.67 2.81
C MET A 103 -3.27 -3.52 1.69
N ALA A 104 -2.63 -4.61 1.26
CA ALA A 104 -3.23 -5.56 0.32
C ALA A 104 -4.49 -6.23 0.88
N THR A 105 -4.50 -6.64 2.16
CA THR A 105 -5.74 -7.19 2.77
C THR A 105 -6.84 -6.14 2.90
N ASP A 106 -6.48 -4.88 3.15
CA ASP A 106 -7.44 -3.78 3.18
C ASP A 106 -7.99 -3.51 1.76
N LEU A 107 -7.17 -3.62 0.71
CA LEU A 107 -7.60 -3.58 -0.69
C LEU A 107 -8.55 -4.71 -1.06
N GLU A 108 -8.23 -5.96 -0.71
CA GLU A 108 -9.11 -7.10 -0.92
C GLU A 108 -10.45 -6.94 -0.22
N SER A 109 -10.44 -6.32 0.96
CA SER A 109 -11.68 -6.04 1.69
C SER A 109 -12.61 -5.05 0.97
N THR A 110 -12.11 -4.26 0.01
CA THR A 110 -12.92 -3.35 -0.83
C THR A 110 -13.52 -4.04 -2.07
N GLY A 111 -13.26 -5.34 -2.25
CA GLY A 111 -13.70 -6.11 -3.42
C GLY A 111 -12.77 -6.01 -4.62
N VAL A 112 -11.61 -5.38 -4.46
CA VAL A 112 -10.52 -5.39 -5.45
C VAL A 112 -9.66 -6.61 -5.20
N LYS A 113 -9.64 -7.55 -6.14
CA LYS A 113 -8.71 -8.69 -6.05
C LYS A 113 -7.28 -8.17 -6.23
N VAL A 114 -6.42 -8.46 -5.26
CA VAL A 114 -4.98 -8.20 -5.34
C VAL A 114 -4.32 -9.51 -5.78
N GLU A 115 -3.72 -9.53 -6.95
CA GLU A 115 -3.02 -10.74 -7.41
C GLU A 115 -1.64 -10.86 -6.72
N GLU A 116 -1.05 -12.06 -6.79
CA GLU A 116 0.29 -12.29 -6.24
C GLU A 116 1.34 -11.41 -6.95
N GLU A 117 1.18 -11.19 -8.25
CA GLU A 117 2.01 -10.29 -9.04
C GLU A 117 1.93 -8.84 -8.55
N ASP A 118 0.74 -8.37 -8.17
CA ASP A 118 0.57 -7.03 -7.61
C ASP A 118 1.36 -6.90 -6.31
N MET A 119 1.23 -7.89 -5.42
CA MET A 119 1.96 -7.95 -4.15
C MET A 119 3.48 -7.94 -4.33
N VAL A 120 3.99 -8.73 -5.27
CA VAL A 120 5.42 -8.75 -5.60
C VAL A 120 5.86 -7.38 -6.11
N LEU A 121 5.11 -6.78 -7.03
CA LEU A 121 5.45 -5.48 -7.60
C LEU A 121 5.44 -4.37 -6.53
N GLY A 122 4.48 -4.40 -5.60
CA GLY A 122 4.45 -3.47 -4.46
C GLY A 122 5.67 -3.63 -3.54
N LEU A 123 6.11 -4.86 -3.30
CA LEU A 123 7.30 -5.16 -2.49
C LEU A 123 8.62 -4.83 -3.21
N THR A 124 8.67 -4.75 -4.54
CA THR A 124 9.90 -4.41 -5.27
C THR A 124 9.99 -2.93 -5.62
N MET A 125 8.89 -2.30 -6.07
CA MET A 125 8.87 -0.88 -6.42
C MET A 125 9.01 0.05 -5.22
N GLY A 126 8.60 -0.40 -4.03
CA GLY A 126 8.70 0.37 -2.80
C GLY A 126 10.08 0.39 -2.15
N LEU A 127 11.06 -0.28 -2.75
CA LEU A 127 12.43 -0.33 -2.23
C LEU A 127 13.25 0.86 -2.73
N GLY A 128 14.08 1.43 -1.85
CA GLY A 128 15.01 2.49 -2.24
C GLY A 128 16.24 1.95 -2.97
N GLU A 129 17.03 2.86 -3.56
CA GLU A 129 18.20 2.59 -4.40
C GLU A 129 19.23 1.61 -3.78
N HIS A 130 19.31 1.55 -2.45
CA HIS A 130 20.19 0.62 -1.73
C HIS A 130 19.82 -0.87 -1.91
N TYR A 131 18.67 -1.16 -2.54
CA TYR A 131 18.20 -2.51 -2.84
C TYR A 131 18.25 -2.83 -4.33
N ASP A 132 18.80 -1.96 -5.19
CA ASP A 132 18.87 -2.20 -6.64
C ASP A 132 19.54 -3.54 -6.97
N GLN A 133 20.60 -3.89 -6.24
CA GLN A 133 21.27 -5.18 -6.41
C GLN A 133 20.36 -6.37 -6.06
N LEU A 134 19.52 -6.23 -5.02
CA LEU A 134 18.53 -7.23 -4.68
C LEU A 134 17.45 -7.33 -5.77
N ILE A 135 16.97 -6.21 -6.30
CA ILE A 135 16.00 -6.17 -7.41
C ILE A 135 16.54 -6.92 -8.63
N VAL A 136 17.78 -6.66 -9.04
CA VAL A 136 18.41 -7.38 -10.17
C VAL A 136 18.45 -8.89 -9.92
N THR A 137 18.71 -9.31 -8.68
CA THR A 137 18.69 -10.75 -8.35
C THR A 137 17.28 -11.34 -8.33
N LEU A 138 16.26 -10.55 -7.98
CA LEU A 138 14.85 -10.95 -8.02
C LEU A 138 14.36 -11.07 -9.47
N ASP A 139 14.74 -10.14 -10.35
CA ASP A 139 14.39 -10.15 -11.77
C ASP A 139 14.98 -11.35 -12.53
N SER A 140 16.04 -11.94 -11.97
CA SER A 140 16.69 -13.14 -12.51
C SER A 140 16.00 -14.44 -12.06
N ILE A 141 15.01 -14.38 -11.18
CA ILE A 141 14.27 -15.56 -10.68
C ILE A 141 13.20 -15.95 -11.72
N PRO A 142 13.03 -17.25 -12.01
CA PRO A 142 11.93 -17.71 -12.86
C PRO A 142 10.57 -17.25 -12.32
N PRO A 143 9.62 -16.86 -13.20
CA PRO A 143 8.33 -16.31 -12.77
C PRO A 143 7.53 -17.27 -11.88
N GLU A 144 7.71 -18.58 -12.04
CA GLU A 144 7.04 -19.61 -11.22
C GLU A 144 7.51 -19.63 -9.76
N GLN A 145 8.68 -19.03 -9.48
CA GLN A 145 9.27 -18.95 -8.14
C GLN A 145 9.19 -17.53 -7.56
N LEU A 146 8.68 -16.56 -8.32
CA LEU A 146 8.53 -15.18 -7.90
C LEU A 146 7.25 -15.00 -7.08
N THR A 147 7.22 -15.68 -5.93
CA THR A 147 6.09 -15.66 -4.99
C THR A 147 6.33 -14.66 -3.87
N VAL A 148 5.25 -14.16 -3.24
CA VAL A 148 5.33 -13.23 -2.10
C VAL A 148 6.19 -13.81 -0.98
N ALA A 149 6.10 -15.13 -0.76
CA ALA A 149 6.87 -15.84 0.25
C ALA A 149 8.37 -15.81 -0.03
N ASN A 150 8.78 -16.11 -1.26
CA ASN A 150 10.19 -16.12 -1.65
C ASN A 150 10.80 -14.71 -1.62
N VAL A 151 10.05 -13.71 -2.10
CA VAL A 151 10.45 -12.30 -2.03
C VAL A 151 10.59 -11.84 -0.57
N THR A 152 9.64 -12.18 0.29
CA THR A 152 9.70 -11.86 1.74
C THR A 152 10.96 -12.43 2.38
N VAL A 153 11.27 -13.71 2.14
CA VAL A 153 12.47 -14.35 2.71
C VAL A 153 13.75 -13.67 2.23
N ARG A 154 13.85 -13.35 0.94
CA ARG A 154 15.02 -12.66 0.37
C ARG A 154 15.20 -11.26 0.93
N LEU A 155 14.11 -10.51 1.08
CA LEU A 155 14.15 -9.16 1.69
C LEU A 155 14.64 -9.19 3.14
N LEU A 156 14.22 -10.18 3.93
CA LEU A 156 14.65 -10.34 5.32
C LEU A 156 16.11 -10.80 5.44
N ASN A 157 16.56 -11.67 4.54
CA ASN A 157 17.95 -12.13 4.50
C ASN A 157 18.91 -10.99 4.09
N GLU A 158 18.55 -10.19 3.08
CA GLU A 158 19.37 -9.06 2.61
C GLU A 158 19.65 -8.04 3.73
N LYS A 159 18.64 -7.73 4.54
CA LYS A 159 18.79 -6.84 5.71
C LYS A 159 19.72 -7.38 6.78
N THR A 160 19.77 -8.70 6.93
CA THR A 160 20.67 -9.36 7.89
C THR A 160 22.12 -9.24 7.41
N CYS A 161 22.37 -9.39 6.09
CA CYS A 161 23.67 -9.14 5.49
C CYS A 161 24.11 -7.67 5.59
N GLN A 162 23.21 -6.70 5.32
CA GLN A 162 23.52 -5.28 5.42
C GLN A 162 23.94 -4.85 6.83
N LYS A 163 23.20 -5.30 7.86
CA LYS A 163 23.53 -4.99 9.26
C LYS A 163 24.88 -5.58 9.68
N ASN A 164 25.19 -6.80 9.27
CA ASN A 164 26.48 -7.43 9.56
C ASN A 164 27.64 -6.68 8.90
N MET A 165 27.45 -6.19 7.66
CA MET A 165 28.46 -5.40 6.94
C MET A 165 28.68 -3.99 7.52
N GLU A 166 27.67 -3.43 8.19
CA GLU A 166 27.76 -2.15 8.88
C GLU A 166 28.48 -2.28 10.23
N ASP A 167 28.11 -3.29 11.03
CA ASP A 167 28.81 -3.64 12.28
C ASP A 167 30.29 -3.97 12.04
N ASP A 168 30.62 -4.74 10.99
CA ASP A 168 32.01 -5.04 10.62
C ASP A 168 32.78 -3.78 10.20
N ARG A 169 32.15 -2.86 9.47
CA ARG A 169 32.77 -1.59 9.07
C ARG A 169 33.05 -0.70 10.28
N ASP A 170 32.11 -0.59 11.21
CA ASP A 170 32.27 0.17 12.44
C ASP A 170 33.33 -0.44 13.35
N ALA A 171 33.41 -1.76 13.46
CA ALA A 171 34.46 -2.46 14.19
C ALA A 171 35.85 -2.18 13.58
N VAL A 172 35.99 -2.24 12.26
CA VAL A 172 37.24 -1.92 11.56
C VAL A 172 37.62 -0.44 11.73
N ALA A 173 36.64 0.47 11.64
CA ALA A 173 36.87 1.90 11.84
C ALA A 173 37.28 2.21 13.30
N MET A 174 36.69 1.53 14.29
CA MET A 174 37.10 1.63 15.70
C MET A 174 38.53 1.09 15.90
N MET A 175 38.88 -0.05 15.31
CA MET A 175 40.24 -0.61 15.38
C MET A 175 41.28 0.31 14.74
N ALA A 176 40.96 0.93 13.60
CA ALA A 176 41.83 1.89 12.92
C ALA A 176 42.04 3.17 13.72
N LYS A 177 41.01 3.66 14.44
CA LYS A 177 41.13 4.82 15.34
C LYS A 177 41.96 4.50 16.59
N ALA A 178 41.81 3.30 17.16
CA ALA A 178 42.60 2.85 18.32
C ALA A 178 44.09 2.65 17.99
N GLY A 179 44.42 2.20 16.76
CA GLY A 179 45.81 2.02 16.31
C GLY A 179 46.59 3.32 16.15
N LYS A 180 45.94 4.43 15.75
CA LYS A 180 46.60 5.74 15.53
C LYS A 180 47.08 6.43 16.82
N GLY A 181 46.56 6.05 17.99
CA GLY A 181 46.99 6.60 19.28
C GLY A 181 48.34 6.07 19.78
N LYS A 182 48.77 4.88 19.33
CA LYS A 182 49.96 4.21 19.85
C LYS A 182 51.29 4.72 19.29
N TRP A 183 51.31 5.44 18.16
CA TRP A 183 52.55 5.85 17.50
C TRP A 183 53.01 7.27 17.88
N LYS A 184 52.16 8.08 18.52
CA LYS A 184 52.52 9.46 18.92
C LYS A 184 53.39 9.56 20.18
N VAL A 185 53.56 8.48 20.95
CA VAL A 185 54.41 8.47 22.17
C VAL A 185 55.84 8.00 21.88
N ALA A 186 56.13 7.45 20.70
CA ALA A 186 57.46 6.96 20.33
C ALA A 186 58.28 7.94 19.46
N ALA A 187 57.73 9.10 19.10
CA ALA A 187 58.36 10.11 18.23
C ALA A 187 58.41 11.49 18.88
N GLY A 188 58.90 11.55 20.12
CA GLY A 188 59.21 12.79 20.84
C GLY A 188 60.39 12.52 21.75
N GLY A 189 61.58 12.43 21.15
CA GLY A 189 62.85 12.49 21.87
C GLY A 189 63.22 13.92 22.23
#